data_AF-A0A822IJR5-F1
#
_entry.id   AF-A0A822IJR5-F1
#
_cell.length_a   1.000
_cell.length_b   1.000
_cell.length_c   1.000
_cell.angle_alpha   90.00
_cell.angle_beta   90.00
_cell.angle_gamma   90.00
#
_symmetry.space_group_name_H-M   'P 1'
#
loop_
_entity.id
_entity.type
_entity.pdbx_description
1 polymer ?
#
loop_
_entity_poly.entity_id
_entity_poly.type
_entity_poly.pdbx_seq_one_letter_code
_entity_poly.pdbx_strand_id
1 'polypeptide(L)'
;MVKCDICEEEHCLATQSCSACNKVVKKYQNKTKYPMDKLRDALIHAYSHKGTDNNESHFKCEYTGIVSKFNSKNETLGTSKDAFILTLDHKDSGSKELVVSLNIINKMKSDIPFDKFEKVVIALGEHFKNESEESSKELEKTLKQIFDGS
;
A
#
# COMPACT_ATOMS: atom_id res chain seq x y z
N MET A 1 -9.76 17.60 23.08
CA MET A 1 -9.54 16.92 21.79
C MET A 1 -8.25 16.11 21.91
N VAL A 2 -8.15 15.00 21.20
CA VAL A 2 -6.98 14.10 21.22
C VAL A 2 -6.40 14.03 19.81
N LYS A 3 -5.07 14.04 19.67
CA LYS A 3 -4.42 13.84 18.37
C LYS A 3 -4.36 12.35 18.02
N CYS A 4 -4.69 12.02 16.78
CA CYS A 4 -4.50 10.68 16.24
C CYS A 4 -3.00 10.34 16.18
N ASP A 5 -2.62 9.17 16.66
CA ASP A 5 -1.23 8.71 16.61
C ASP A 5 -0.71 8.34 15.22
N ILE A 6 -1.59 8.21 14.22
CA ILE A 6 -1.22 7.84 12.84
C ILE A 6 -1.22 9.05 11.90
N CYS A 7 -2.30 9.85 11.91
CA CYS A 7 -2.46 11.00 11.01
C CYS A 7 -2.24 12.36 11.66
N GLU A 8 -2.01 12.39 12.99
CA GLU A 8 -1.84 13.60 13.80
C GLU A 8 -3.05 14.55 13.86
N GLU A 9 -4.13 14.26 13.13
CA GLU A 9 -5.39 15.02 13.15
C GLU A 9 -6.10 14.91 14.50
N GLU A 10 -6.71 16.01 14.93
CA GLU A 10 -7.50 16.06 16.16
C GLU A 10 -8.85 15.37 16.01
N HIS A 11 -9.27 14.64 17.04
CA HIS A 11 -10.60 14.04 17.11
C HIS A 11 -11.16 14.02 18.53
N CYS A 12 -12.48 13.81 18.63
CA CYS A 12 -13.22 13.80 19.89
C CYS A 12 -13.29 12.42 20.56
N LEU A 13 -12.84 11.35 19.89
CA LEU A 13 -12.86 10.00 20.43
C LEU A 13 -11.80 9.80 21.52
N ALA A 14 -12.12 9.04 22.56
CA ALA A 14 -11.20 8.63 23.63
C ALA A 14 -10.21 7.50 23.22
N THR A 15 -10.01 7.30 21.92
CA THR A 15 -9.12 6.30 21.35
C THR A 15 -7.77 6.92 20.99
N GLN A 16 -6.73 6.11 20.82
CA GLN A 16 -5.41 6.58 20.39
C GLN A 16 -5.40 7.07 18.94
N SER A 17 -6.25 6.48 18.08
CA SER A 17 -6.34 6.82 16.65
C SER A 17 -7.74 7.33 16.29
N CYS A 18 -7.83 8.16 15.26
CA CYS A 18 -9.11 8.59 14.69
C CYS A 18 -9.91 7.42 14.09
N SER A 19 -11.20 7.61 13.84
CA SER A 19 -12.09 6.56 13.32
C SER A 19 -11.56 5.92 12.03
N ALA A 20 -11.05 6.71 11.09
CA ALA A 20 -10.56 6.23 9.80
C ALA A 20 -9.29 5.37 9.96
N CYS A 21 -8.26 5.86 10.66
CA CYS A 21 -7.04 5.10 10.93
C CYS A 21 -7.32 3.83 11.74
N ASN A 22 -8.20 3.92 12.74
CA ASN A 22 -8.54 2.78 13.60
C ASN A 22 -9.23 1.64 12.84
N LYS A 23 -9.97 1.91 11.76
CA LYS A 23 -10.53 0.85 10.90
C LYS A 23 -9.43 -0.01 10.28
N VAL A 24 -8.34 0.62 9.84
CA VAL A 24 -7.19 -0.10 9.28
C VAL A 24 -6.50 -0.90 10.38
N VAL A 25 -6.24 -0.30 11.54
CA VAL A 25 -5.62 -0.99 12.69
C VAL A 25 -6.41 -2.24 13.08
N LYS A 26 -7.74 -2.12 13.22
CA LYS A 26 -8.63 -3.25 13.56
C LYS A 26 -8.58 -4.41 12.55
N LYS A 27 -8.36 -4.13 11.26
CA LYS A 27 -8.23 -5.16 10.21
C LYS A 27 -7.02 -6.09 10.45
N TYR A 28 -5.99 -5.60 11.16
CA TYR A 28 -4.76 -6.34 11.43
C TYR A 28 -4.60 -6.73 12.91
N GLN A 29 -5.42 -6.19 13.81
CA GLN A 29 -5.32 -6.41 15.26
C GLN A 29 -5.34 -7.89 15.69
N ASN A 30 -6.07 -8.74 14.97
CA ASN A 30 -6.16 -10.18 15.27
C ASN A 30 -5.22 -11.03 14.39
N LYS A 31 -4.38 -10.40 13.55
CA LYS A 31 -3.43 -11.11 12.70
C LYS A 31 -2.10 -11.24 13.44
N THR A 32 -1.83 -12.43 13.97
CA THR A 32 -0.61 -12.75 14.72
C THR A 32 0.69 -12.62 13.92
N LYS A 33 0.60 -12.50 12.59
CA LYS A 33 1.76 -12.25 11.70
C LYS A 33 2.43 -10.90 11.98
N TYR A 34 1.72 -9.90 12.50
CA TYR A 34 2.21 -8.52 12.60
C TYR A 34 2.15 -7.98 14.02
N PRO A 35 3.30 -7.64 14.64
CA PRO A 35 3.32 -6.89 15.89
C PRO A 35 2.62 -5.54 15.75
N MET A 36 1.82 -5.15 16.76
CA MET A 36 0.98 -3.95 16.69
C MET A 36 1.77 -2.64 16.67
N ASP A 37 2.93 -2.61 17.31
CA ASP A 37 3.89 -1.50 17.25
C ASP A 37 4.39 -1.31 15.82
N LYS A 38 4.84 -2.40 15.18
CA LYS A 38 5.33 -2.36 13.79
C LYS A 38 4.24 -2.03 12.78
N LEU A 39 3.02 -2.49 13.02
CA LEU A 39 1.86 -2.09 12.24
C LEU A 39 1.65 -0.58 12.30
N ARG A 40 1.65 0.00 13.51
CA ARG A 40 1.42 1.44 13.68
C ARG A 40 2.55 2.26 13.06
N ASP A 41 3.80 1.88 13.29
CA ASP A 41 4.98 2.53 12.68
C ASP A 41 4.85 2.57 11.15
N ALA A 42 4.47 1.45 10.52
CA ALA A 42 4.28 1.38 9.08
C ALA A 42 3.16 2.29 8.57
N LEU A 43 2.05 2.38 9.32
CA LEU A 43 0.92 3.26 8.96
C LEU A 43 1.28 4.74 9.12
N ILE A 44 2.03 5.11 10.17
CA ILE A 44 2.55 6.47 10.38
C ILE A 44 3.44 6.87 9.21
N HIS A 45 4.41 6.01 8.88
CA HIS A 45 5.37 6.30 7.80
C HIS A 45 4.69 6.45 6.44
N ALA A 46 3.67 5.63 6.18
CA ALA A 46 2.94 5.62 4.92
C ALA A 46 1.83 6.67 4.84
N TYR A 47 1.43 7.32 5.94
CA TYR A 47 0.26 8.20 5.90
C TYR A 47 0.43 9.35 4.90
N SER A 48 -0.65 9.67 4.18
CA SER A 48 -0.67 10.73 3.17
C SER A 48 -1.84 11.68 3.38
N HIS A 49 -1.52 12.96 3.58
CA HIS A 49 -2.51 14.05 3.57
C HIS A 49 -3.13 14.32 2.18
N LYS A 50 -2.54 13.79 1.10
CA LYS A 50 -3.15 13.87 -0.24
C LYS A 50 -4.30 12.88 -0.33
N GLY A 51 -5.51 13.36 -0.61
CA GLY A 51 -6.72 12.53 -0.77
C GLY A 51 -7.77 12.67 0.35
N THR A 52 -7.77 13.77 1.11
CA THR A 52 -8.72 14.03 2.20
C THR A 52 -10.17 14.18 1.71
N ASP A 53 -10.79 13.06 1.37
CA ASP A 53 -12.22 12.86 1.64
C ASP A 53 -12.35 12.62 3.15
N ASN A 54 -13.22 13.39 3.82
CA ASN A 54 -13.33 13.51 5.28
C ASN A 54 -13.64 12.21 6.06
N ASN A 55 -13.67 11.04 5.42
CA ASN A 55 -14.08 9.78 6.04
C ASN A 55 -13.13 8.58 5.83
N GLU A 56 -12.05 8.71 5.05
CA GLU A 56 -11.11 7.61 4.77
C GLU A 56 -9.65 8.08 4.81
N SER A 57 -8.80 7.31 5.51
CA SER A 57 -7.36 7.57 5.57
C SER A 57 -6.68 7.04 4.32
N HIS A 58 -5.86 7.88 3.71
CA HIS A 58 -5.05 7.55 2.54
C HIS A 58 -3.60 7.32 2.97
N PHE A 59 -2.96 6.37 2.27
CA PHE A 59 -1.59 5.99 2.55
C PHE A 59 -0.82 5.85 1.24
N LYS A 60 0.48 6.03 1.30
CA LYS A 60 1.42 5.91 0.21
C LYS A 60 1.98 4.49 0.21
N CYS A 61 1.92 3.84 -0.94
CA CYS A 61 2.66 2.60 -1.16
C CYS A 61 4.17 2.88 -1.09
N GLU A 62 4.90 2.10 -0.30
CA GLU A 62 6.35 2.23 -0.11
C GLU A 62 7.11 2.22 -1.45
N TYR A 63 6.78 1.25 -2.32
CA TYR A 63 7.57 0.99 -3.52
C TYR A 63 7.22 1.88 -4.71
N THR A 64 5.94 2.29 -4.86
CA THR A 64 5.49 3.07 -6.03
C THR A 64 5.24 4.54 -5.72
N GLY A 65 5.05 4.86 -4.44
CA GLY A 65 4.53 6.15 -4.02
C GLY A 65 3.08 6.44 -4.41
N ILE A 66 2.36 5.46 -4.97
CA ILE A 66 0.93 5.59 -5.26
C ILE A 66 0.19 5.80 -3.95
N VAL A 67 -0.67 6.82 -3.91
CA VAL A 67 -1.56 7.08 -2.79
C VAL A 67 -2.87 6.36 -3.03
N SER A 68 -3.28 5.52 -2.09
CA SER A 68 -4.50 4.72 -2.18
C SER A 68 -5.04 4.45 -0.78
N LYS A 69 -6.06 3.60 -0.69
CA LYS A 69 -6.73 3.21 0.55
C LYS A 69 -6.65 1.71 0.78
N PHE A 70 -6.76 1.34 2.05
CA PHE A 70 -7.01 -0.05 2.43
C PHE A 70 -8.44 -0.44 2.09
N ASN A 71 -8.68 -1.70 1.75
CA ASN A 71 -10.04 -2.27 1.75
C ASN A 71 -10.52 -2.46 3.20
N SER A 72 -10.85 -1.36 3.89
CA SER A 72 -11.23 -1.37 5.31
C SER A 72 -12.59 -2.01 5.58
N LYS A 73 -13.43 -2.15 4.56
CA LYS A 73 -14.78 -2.74 4.64
C LYS A 73 -14.83 -4.22 4.27
N ASN A 74 -13.69 -4.84 3.92
CA ASN A 74 -13.61 -6.21 3.41
C ASN A 74 -14.58 -6.46 2.23
N GLU A 75 -14.76 -5.46 1.37
CA GLU A 75 -15.59 -5.57 0.19
C GLU A 75 -14.95 -6.54 -0.81
N THR A 76 -15.77 -7.32 -1.52
CA THR A 76 -15.30 -8.08 -2.68
C THR A 76 -15.00 -7.10 -3.81
N LEU A 77 -13.75 -7.06 -4.26
CA LEU A 77 -13.30 -6.18 -5.32
C LEU A 77 -13.06 -6.97 -6.60
N GLY A 78 -13.35 -6.36 -7.75
CA GLY A 78 -12.92 -6.90 -9.04
C GLY A 78 -11.39 -6.89 -9.16
N THR A 79 -10.84 -7.77 -10.00
CA THR A 79 -9.39 -8.04 -10.10
C THR A 79 -8.52 -6.79 -10.19
N SER A 80 -8.89 -5.83 -11.06
CA SER A 80 -8.13 -4.58 -11.20
C SER A 80 -8.17 -3.74 -9.93
N LYS A 81 -9.33 -3.58 -9.28
CA LYS A 81 -9.44 -2.82 -8.03
C LYS A 81 -8.70 -3.52 -6.88
N ASP A 82 -8.74 -4.85 -6.82
CA ASP A 82 -7.99 -5.65 -5.84
C ASP A 82 -6.48 -5.52 -6.01
N ALA A 83 -5.96 -5.24 -7.21
CA ALA A 83 -4.54 -4.99 -7.42
C ALA A 83 -4.07 -3.70 -6.72
N PHE A 84 -4.91 -2.66 -6.70
CA PHE A 84 -4.56 -1.31 -6.23
C PHE A 84 -4.94 -1.00 -4.79
N ILE A 85 -5.56 -1.93 -4.07
CA ILE A 85 -5.75 -1.72 -2.64
C ILE A 85 -4.42 -1.82 -1.91
N LEU A 86 -4.30 -1.02 -0.86
CA LEU A 86 -3.19 -1.13 0.05
C LEU A 86 -3.36 -2.30 1.00
N THR A 87 -2.23 -2.89 1.32
CA THR A 87 -2.06 -4.01 2.22
C THR A 87 -0.78 -3.78 3.04
N LEU A 88 -0.47 -4.71 3.93
CA LEU A 88 0.71 -4.67 4.79
C LEU A 88 1.47 -5.97 4.61
N ASP A 89 2.78 -5.86 4.42
CA ASP A 89 3.68 -7.00 4.39
C ASP A 89 5.07 -6.61 4.88
N HIS A 90 5.93 -7.61 5.07
CA HIS A 90 7.32 -7.37 5.39
C HIS A 90 8.06 -6.78 4.20
N LYS A 91 9.03 -5.90 4.45
CA LYS A 91 9.82 -5.23 3.41
C LYS A 91 10.61 -6.20 2.54
N ASP A 92 11.12 -7.28 3.12
CA ASP A 92 11.87 -8.35 2.45
C ASP A 92 11.58 -9.71 3.09
N SER A 93 11.95 -10.80 2.42
CA SER A 93 11.86 -12.14 3.00
C SER A 93 12.75 -12.22 4.25
N GLY A 94 12.15 -12.47 5.41
CA GLY A 94 12.86 -12.52 6.70
C GLY A 94 13.06 -11.17 7.39
N SER A 95 12.68 -10.05 6.78
CA SER A 95 12.69 -8.75 7.47
C SER A 95 11.59 -8.67 8.51
N LYS A 96 11.87 -8.00 9.64
CA LYS A 96 10.85 -7.62 10.64
C LYS A 96 10.21 -6.26 10.35
N GLU A 97 10.73 -5.53 9.37
CA GLU A 97 10.21 -4.23 8.95
C GLU A 97 8.91 -4.44 8.16
N LEU A 98 7.83 -3.79 8.61
CA LEU A 98 6.55 -3.78 7.93
C LEU A 98 6.42 -2.54 7.07
N VAL A 99 5.86 -2.70 5.88
CA VAL A 99 5.62 -1.61 4.94
C VAL A 99 4.21 -1.70 4.36
N VAL A 100 3.67 -0.54 3.98
CA VAL A 100 2.40 -0.45 3.26
C VAL A 100 2.67 -0.60 1.77
N SER A 101 2.00 -1.55 1.13
CA SER A 101 2.23 -1.89 -0.28
C SER A 101 0.91 -2.22 -0.99
N LEU A 102 0.89 -2.02 -2.32
CA LEU A 102 -0.23 -2.48 -3.14
C LEU A 102 -0.32 -4.01 -3.10
N ASN A 103 -1.53 -4.56 -3.15
CA ASN A 103 -1.75 -6.00 -3.09
C ASN A 103 -1.05 -6.73 -4.25
N ILE A 104 -1.05 -6.16 -5.45
CA ILE A 104 -0.35 -6.75 -6.61
C ILE A 104 1.15 -6.91 -6.36
N ILE A 105 1.75 -5.95 -5.65
CA ILE A 105 3.17 -5.96 -5.30
C ILE A 105 3.47 -7.14 -4.38
N ASN A 106 2.65 -7.36 -3.35
CA ASN A 106 2.85 -8.49 -2.44
C ASN A 106 2.68 -9.86 -3.11
N LYS A 107 1.78 -9.95 -4.12
CA LYS A 107 1.64 -11.17 -4.92
C LYS A 107 2.89 -11.44 -5.77
N MET A 108 3.49 -10.38 -6.34
CA MET A 108 4.65 -10.50 -7.23
C MET A 108 5.99 -10.66 -6.50
N LYS A 109 6.12 -10.10 -5.29
CA LYS A 109 7.39 -9.98 -4.57
C LYS A 109 8.06 -11.32 -4.25
N SER A 110 7.28 -12.40 -4.11
CA SER A 110 7.82 -13.74 -3.86
C SER A 110 8.24 -14.48 -5.14
N ASP A 111 7.72 -14.06 -6.29
CA ASP A 111 7.87 -14.78 -7.56
C ASP A 111 8.99 -14.17 -8.44
N ILE A 112 9.45 -12.97 -8.12
CA ILE A 112 10.39 -12.20 -8.94
C ILE A 112 11.60 -11.77 -8.09
N PRO A 113 12.85 -11.93 -8.57
CA PRO A 113 14.03 -11.37 -7.93
C PRO A 113 13.89 -9.88 -7.63
N PHE A 114 14.39 -9.42 -6.48
CA PHE A 114 14.16 -8.05 -5.99
C PHE A 114 14.55 -6.96 -7.00
N ASP A 115 15.66 -7.17 -7.74
CA ASP A 115 16.17 -6.25 -8.77
C ASP A 115 15.24 -6.13 -10.00
N LYS A 116 14.55 -7.21 -10.35
CA LYS A 116 13.52 -7.22 -11.40
C LYS A 116 12.20 -6.67 -10.87
N PHE A 117 11.87 -6.98 -9.62
CA PHE A 117 10.66 -6.53 -8.96
C PHE A 117 10.59 -5.00 -8.85
N GLU A 118 11.66 -4.33 -8.40
CA GLU A 118 11.71 -2.87 -8.33
C GLU A 118 11.41 -2.22 -9.69
N LYS A 119 12.02 -2.74 -10.77
CA LYS A 119 11.80 -2.26 -12.14
C LYS A 119 10.36 -2.46 -12.61
N VAL A 120 9.77 -3.63 -12.34
CA VAL A 120 8.37 -3.93 -12.67
C VAL A 120 7.43 -2.96 -11.96
N VAL A 121 7.69 -2.71 -10.67
CA VAL A 121 6.85 -1.86 -9.83
C VAL A 121 6.91 -0.39 -10.27
N ILE A 122 8.08 0.11 -10.65
CA ILE A 122 8.24 1.45 -11.23
C ILE A 122 7.48 1.57 -12.54
N ALA A 123 7.68 0.63 -13.48
CA ALA A 123 7.03 0.65 -14.79
C ALA A 123 5.49 0.63 -14.67
N LEU A 124 4.98 -0.21 -13.76
CA LEU A 124 3.56 -0.23 -13.41
C LEU A 124 3.12 1.13 -12.85
N GLY A 125 3.88 1.70 -11.91
CA GLY A 125 3.60 3.01 -11.33
C GLY A 125 3.54 4.15 -12.35
N GLU A 126 4.41 4.14 -13.35
CA GLU A 126 4.41 5.11 -14.46
C GLU A 126 3.20 4.94 -15.38
N HIS A 127 2.87 3.70 -15.74
CA HIS A 127 1.68 3.39 -16.52
C HIS A 127 0.40 3.93 -15.86
N PHE A 128 0.23 3.71 -14.55
CA PHE A 128 -0.96 4.18 -13.83
C PHE A 128 -1.03 5.69 -13.60
N LYS A 129 0.08 6.42 -13.74
CA LYS A 129 0.02 7.89 -13.71
C LYS A 129 -0.54 8.46 -15.00
N ASN A 130 -0.34 7.76 -16.13
CA ASN A 130 -0.65 8.26 -17.46
C ASN A 130 -1.93 7.64 -18.04
N GLU A 131 -2.27 6.40 -17.68
CA GLU A 131 -3.46 5.63 -18.10
C GLU A 131 -3.83 5.78 -19.59
N SER A 132 -2.83 5.78 -20.47
CA SER A 132 -3.00 5.91 -21.92
C SER A 132 -2.65 4.62 -22.66
N GLU A 133 -3.19 4.42 -23.87
CA GLU A 133 -2.84 3.26 -24.71
C GLU A 133 -1.34 3.20 -25.02
N GLU A 134 -0.69 4.36 -25.15
CA GLU A 134 0.75 4.48 -25.34
C GLU A 134 1.52 4.00 -24.11
N SER A 135 1.08 4.38 -22.91
CA SER A 135 1.67 3.91 -21.66
C SER A 135 1.51 2.39 -21.46
N SER A 136 0.44 1.79 -21.99
CA SER A 136 0.25 0.33 -21.97
C SER A 136 1.29 -0.38 -22.86
N LYS A 137 1.58 0.18 -24.05
CA LYS A 137 2.60 -0.36 -24.96
C LYS A 137 4.01 -0.22 -24.38
N GLU A 138 4.29 0.90 -23.72
CA GLU A 138 5.55 1.13 -23.00
C GLU A 138 5.73 0.17 -21.82
N LEU A 139 4.67 -0.05 -21.04
CA LEU A 139 4.67 -1.04 -19.96
C LEU A 139 4.98 -2.44 -20.51
N GLU A 140 4.28 -2.88 -21.55
CA GLU A 140 4.49 -4.20 -22.16
C GLU A 140 5.95 -4.36 -22.64
N LYS A 141 6.50 -3.35 -23.32
CA LYS A 141 7.89 -3.36 -23.78
C LYS A 141 8.88 -3.44 -22.63
N THR A 142 8.63 -2.66 -21.57
CA THR A 142 9.50 -2.62 -20.38
C THR A 142 9.48 -3.96 -19.65
N LEU A 143 8.31 -4.56 -19.47
CA LEU A 143 8.17 -5.88 -18.85
C LEU A 143 8.90 -6.96 -19.67
N LYS A 144 8.73 -6.97 -21.00
CA LYS A 144 9.49 -7.89 -21.88
C LYS A 144 10.99 -7.74 -21.71
N GLN A 145 11.52 -6.51 -21.67
CA GLN A 145 12.96 -6.29 -21.46
C GLN A 145 13.46 -6.82 -20.11
N ILE A 146 12.66 -6.69 -19.05
CA ILE A 146 13.02 -7.16 -17.70
C ILE A 146 13.08 -8.70 -17.64
N PHE A 147 12.18 -9.39 -18.36
CA PHE A 147 12.06 -10.85 -18.28
C PHE A 147 12.78 -11.61 -19.40
N ASP A 148 12.83 -11.07 -20.62
CA ASP A 148 13.44 -11.70 -21.80
C ASP A 148 14.90 -11.29 -22.02
N GLY A 149 15.39 -10.27 -21.32
CA GLY A 149 16.76 -9.78 -21.41
C GLY A 149 17.79 -10.51 -20.54
N SER A 150 17.52 -11.78 -20.15
CA SER A 150 18.42 -12.63 -19.34
C SER A 150 19.14 -13.66 -20.19
#